data_AF-A0A812TY84-F1
#
_entry.id   AF-A0A812TY84-F1
#
_cell.length_a   1.000
_cell.length_b   1.000
_cell.length_c   1.000
_cell.angle_alpha   90.00
_cell.angle_beta   90.00
_cell.angle_gamma   90.00
#
_symmetry.space_group_name_H-M   'P 1'
#
loop_
_entity.id
_entity.type
_entity.pdbx_description
1 polymer ?
#
loop_
_entity_poly.entity_id
_entity_poly.type
_entity_poly.pdbx_seq_one_letter_code
_entity_poly.pdbx_strand_id
1 'polypeptide(L)'
;MRPSIQAEQAKAKAAKASAWKNAVPVPGKLTGVAPGTALQFDLYDPSLTIEVLFGNTLSGASLLEAILSWYLDAELDVPWFTEGETGGPGTRNVIRSPLSRDLQECTVARYVERIKEEGLSQIVAGEAIFRWRTADKQFPLLAGGFNHRAEALYRCAADFGENENVRDALKRGLRKVKVLHWGTPDAIFSKVVSLLNQFHHGSGCNHWDLLAEAIAEFSCARVHVTGLPALKLEAAWRAECCVTRLNTYNPKYPQAYADFISSKSSSGEFNGWFKQQNPYLNVLSLAHNLQQLEIYDDLLAWSNAHVDYLDPTYNAQQCVGQMHALTVMLMGSQKKFVERPVLKMMVLEALKACASNSVSSISQSIGLIVTCTCAALFHCVHALLC
;
A
#
# COMPACT_ATOMS: atom_id res chain seq x y z
N MET A 1 6.90 46.72 50.73
CA MET A 1 5.94 46.76 49.60
C MET A 1 6.13 45.49 48.79
N ARG A 2 5.10 44.62 48.73
CA ARG A 2 5.17 43.40 47.90
C ARG A 2 5.03 43.79 46.43
N PRO A 3 5.86 43.27 45.51
CA PRO A 3 5.69 43.51 44.08
C PRO A 3 4.27 43.13 43.66
N SER A 4 3.65 43.93 42.79
CA SER A 4 2.33 43.59 42.28
C SER A 4 2.43 42.27 41.49
N ILE A 5 1.42 41.41 41.64
CA ILE A 5 1.31 40.13 40.94
C ILE A 5 1.50 40.30 39.42
N GLN A 6 1.10 41.46 38.88
CA GLN A 6 1.30 41.81 37.47
C GLN A 6 2.77 41.98 37.07
N ALA A 7 3.63 42.50 37.97
CA ALA A 7 5.05 42.66 37.71
C ALA A 7 5.78 41.30 37.68
N GLU A 8 5.40 40.36 38.53
CA GLU A 8 5.94 38.99 38.51
C GLU A 8 5.46 38.21 37.29
N GLN A 9 4.20 38.37 36.89
CA GLN A 9 3.66 37.75 35.67
C GLN A 9 4.33 38.30 34.41
N ALA A 10 4.62 39.60 34.35
CA ALA A 10 5.34 40.20 33.22
C ALA A 10 6.77 39.67 33.11
N LYS A 11 7.46 39.51 34.25
CA LYS A 11 8.83 38.95 34.30
C LYS A 11 8.87 37.48 33.87
N ALA A 12 7.89 36.69 34.32
CA ALA A 12 7.76 35.29 33.91
C ALA A 12 7.44 35.14 32.41
N LYS A 13 6.62 36.04 31.86
CA LYS A 13 6.27 36.05 30.43
C LYS A 13 7.46 36.45 29.55
N ALA A 14 8.26 37.44 29.99
CA ALA A 14 9.49 37.84 29.30
C ALA A 14 10.58 36.74 29.36
N ALA A 15 10.72 36.03 30.48
CA ALA A 15 11.64 34.90 30.60
C ALA A 15 11.25 33.72 29.69
N LYS A 16 9.95 33.40 29.59
CA LYS A 16 9.44 32.37 28.65
C LYS A 16 9.66 32.74 27.19
N ALA A 17 9.47 34.02 26.83
CA ALA A 17 9.68 34.49 25.45
C ALA A 17 11.17 34.48 25.04
N SER A 18 12.08 34.72 25.99
CA SER A 18 13.53 34.64 25.78
C SER A 18 14.00 33.18 25.61
N ALA A 19 13.45 32.25 26.38
CA ALA A 19 13.79 30.82 26.31
C ALA A 19 13.41 30.16 24.96
N TRP A 20 12.37 30.67 24.28
CA TRP A 20 11.91 30.11 23.00
C TRP A 20 12.77 30.56 21.81
N LYS A 21 13.44 31.72 21.90
CA LYS A 21 14.27 32.26 20.81
C LYS A 21 15.65 31.61 20.69
N ASN A 22 16.11 30.90 21.73
CA ASN A 22 17.43 30.26 21.78
C ASN A 22 17.37 28.72 21.78
N ALA A 23 16.18 28.13 21.62
CA ALA A 23 16.03 26.68 21.57
C ALA A 23 16.28 26.18 20.14
N VAL A 24 17.42 25.53 19.91
CA VAL A 24 17.61 24.69 18.72
C VAL A 24 16.51 23.61 18.75
N PRO A 25 15.71 23.43 17.69
CA PRO A 25 14.65 22.43 17.69
C PRO A 25 15.28 21.03 17.77
N VAL A 26 15.00 20.32 18.86
CA VAL A 26 15.30 18.89 18.98
C VAL A 26 14.09 18.13 18.41
N PRO A 27 14.24 17.36 17.33
CA PRO A 27 13.15 16.53 16.80
C PRO A 27 12.61 15.57 17.88
N GLY A 28 11.29 15.40 17.94
CA GLY A 28 10.66 14.35 18.77
C GLY A 28 10.12 14.76 20.15
N LYS A 29 9.38 15.87 20.27
CA LYS A 29 8.63 16.19 21.51
C LYS A 29 7.18 16.58 21.27
N LEU A 30 6.33 15.59 20.98
CA LEU A 30 4.86 15.72 21.12
C LEU A 30 4.27 14.88 22.26
N THR A 31 5.02 13.95 22.86
CA THR A 31 4.52 13.08 23.95
C THR A 31 5.16 13.32 25.32
N GLY A 32 6.12 14.25 25.44
CA GLY A 32 6.76 14.55 26.72
C GLY A 32 7.62 13.43 27.32
N VAL A 33 7.80 12.31 26.60
CA VAL A 33 8.69 11.21 26.98
C VAL A 33 9.93 11.29 26.09
N ALA A 34 11.10 11.50 26.69
CA ALA A 34 12.36 11.40 25.97
C ALA A 34 12.57 9.93 25.57
N PRO A 35 12.84 9.59 24.29
CA PRO A 35 13.33 8.28 23.94
C PRO A 35 14.55 7.97 24.81
N GLY A 36 14.52 6.86 25.53
CA GLY A 36 15.54 6.51 26.52
C GLY A 36 16.95 6.62 25.92
N THR A 37 17.83 7.32 26.64
CA THR A 37 19.17 7.74 26.22
C THR A 37 20.21 6.63 26.04
N ALA A 38 19.80 5.37 25.87
CA ALA A 38 20.62 4.28 25.38
C ALA A 38 19.70 3.14 24.97
N LEU A 39 19.42 3.01 23.68
CA LEU A 39 18.82 1.79 23.15
C LEU A 39 19.87 0.68 23.34
N GLN A 40 19.64 -0.27 24.24
CA GLN A 40 20.51 -1.42 24.47
C GLN A 40 20.49 -2.43 23.30
N PHE A 41 19.99 -2.02 22.15
CA PHE A 41 19.80 -2.84 20.98
C PHE A 41 20.24 -2.07 19.74
N ASP A 42 20.78 -2.79 18.77
CA ASP A 42 21.15 -2.24 17.48
C ASP A 42 19.88 -1.86 16.71
N LEU A 43 19.66 -0.56 16.49
CA LEU A 43 18.51 -0.03 15.74
C LEU A 43 18.36 -0.61 14.33
N TYR A 44 19.44 -1.17 13.78
CA TYR A 44 19.49 -1.72 12.44
C TYR A 44 19.41 -3.27 12.44
N ASP A 45 19.17 -3.89 13.60
CA ASP A 45 18.93 -5.32 13.68
C ASP A 45 17.65 -5.69 12.89
N PRO A 46 17.74 -6.54 11.86
CA PRO A 46 16.60 -6.90 11.02
C PRO A 46 15.53 -7.72 11.77
N SER A 47 15.83 -8.24 12.96
CA SER A 47 14.87 -8.97 13.80
C SER A 47 13.93 -8.06 14.60
N LEU A 48 14.23 -6.75 14.67
CA LEU A 48 13.39 -5.79 15.40
C LEU A 48 12.06 -5.57 14.71
N THR A 49 10.98 -5.69 15.48
CA THR A 49 9.62 -5.39 15.00
C THR A 49 9.19 -3.98 15.38
N ILE A 50 8.14 -3.48 14.71
CA ILE A 50 7.53 -2.18 15.05
C ILE A 50 7.06 -2.17 16.50
N GLU A 51 6.49 -3.27 16.98
CA GLU A 51 5.95 -3.43 18.32
C GLU A 51 7.05 -3.40 19.38
N VAL A 52 8.22 -4.00 19.08
CA VAL A 52 9.39 -3.94 19.97
C VAL A 52 9.92 -2.51 20.12
N LEU A 53 9.96 -1.76 19.02
CA LEU A 53 10.55 -0.42 18.98
C LEU A 53 9.61 0.68 19.49
N PHE A 54 8.34 0.60 19.11
CA PHE A 54 7.36 1.68 19.28
C PHE A 54 6.16 1.30 20.15
N GLY A 55 6.07 0.04 20.58
CA GLY A 55 4.91 -0.49 21.28
C GLY A 55 3.66 -0.60 20.39
N ASN A 56 2.53 -0.93 21.02
CA ASN A 56 1.24 -1.11 20.34
C ASN A 56 0.33 0.14 20.40
N THR A 57 0.82 1.25 20.98
CA THR A 57 0.00 2.44 21.23
C THR A 57 0.07 3.48 20.11
N LEU A 58 1.16 3.49 19.34
CA LEU A 58 1.34 4.41 18.22
C LEU A 58 0.73 3.85 16.94
N SER A 59 0.03 4.70 16.19
CA SER A 59 -0.56 4.35 14.90
C SER A 59 -0.62 5.56 13.96
N GLY A 60 -0.82 5.29 12.67
CA GLY A 60 -0.97 6.35 11.66
C GLY A 60 0.19 7.35 11.70
N ALA A 61 -0.16 8.63 11.87
CA ALA A 61 0.81 9.72 11.73
C ALA A 61 1.81 9.74 12.89
N SER A 62 1.33 9.45 14.10
CA SER A 62 2.17 9.40 15.30
C SER A 62 3.25 8.33 15.21
N LEU A 63 2.93 7.18 14.60
CA LEU A 63 3.90 6.12 14.34
C LEU A 63 4.90 6.52 13.25
N LEU A 64 4.43 7.13 12.16
CA LEU A 64 5.32 7.60 11.09
C LEU A 64 6.32 8.63 11.61
N GLU A 65 5.87 9.60 12.41
CA GLU A 65 6.73 10.60 13.04
C GLU A 65 7.77 9.96 13.98
N ALA A 66 7.36 8.96 14.78
CA ALA A 66 8.28 8.23 15.65
C ALA A 66 9.35 7.48 14.84
N ILE A 67 8.97 6.76 13.77
CA ILE A 67 9.91 6.09 12.88
C ILE A 67 10.88 7.10 12.26
N LEU A 68 10.38 8.22 11.75
CA LEU A 68 11.21 9.26 11.17
C LEU A 68 12.18 9.85 12.20
N SER A 69 11.75 10.03 13.45
CA SER A 69 12.66 10.56 14.48
C SER A 69 13.85 9.64 14.79
N TRP A 70 13.75 8.35 14.50
CA TRP A 70 14.82 7.36 14.75
C TRP A 70 15.67 7.07 13.51
N TYR A 71 15.02 6.99 12.34
CA TYR A 71 15.66 6.49 11.12
C TYR A 71 15.91 7.55 10.04
N LEU A 72 15.41 8.79 10.22
CA LEU A 72 15.70 9.87 9.26
C LEU A 72 17.19 10.22 9.30
N ASP A 73 17.84 10.05 8.17
CA ASP A 73 19.27 10.34 8.01
C ASP A 73 19.50 11.73 7.41
N ALA A 74 18.65 12.14 6.48
CA ALA A 74 18.77 13.45 5.83
C ALA A 74 17.42 14.01 5.35
N GLU A 75 17.35 15.33 5.22
CA GLU A 75 16.34 16.03 4.41
C GLU A 75 17.08 16.79 3.32
N LEU A 76 16.83 16.46 2.05
CA LEU A 76 17.60 17.03 0.93
C LEU A 76 16.76 17.25 -0.33
N ASP A 77 17.25 18.13 -1.19
CA ASP A 77 16.68 18.34 -2.53
C ASP A 77 17.27 17.30 -3.50
N VAL A 78 16.41 16.55 -4.18
CA VAL A 78 16.81 15.45 -5.07
C VAL A 78 16.64 15.89 -6.53
N PRO A 79 17.72 16.07 -7.31
CA PRO A 79 17.60 16.25 -8.74
C PRO A 79 17.10 14.94 -9.37
N TRP A 80 16.31 15.03 -10.44
CA TRP A 80 15.74 13.83 -11.11
C TRP A 80 16.79 12.96 -11.79
N PHE A 81 17.81 13.60 -12.33
CA PHE A 81 18.91 12.95 -13.03
C PHE A 81 20.24 13.45 -12.49
N THR A 82 21.24 12.57 -12.47
CA THR A 82 22.65 12.96 -12.43
C THR A 82 23.12 13.10 -13.86
N GLU A 83 23.73 14.23 -14.21
CA GLU A 83 24.29 14.46 -15.54
C GLU A 83 25.30 13.36 -15.87
N GLY A 84 25.14 12.71 -17.03
CA GLY A 84 26.12 11.75 -17.51
C GLY A 84 27.37 12.47 -17.98
N GLU A 85 28.55 11.88 -17.79
CA GLU A 85 29.86 12.45 -18.16
C GLU A 85 29.99 12.82 -19.65
N THR A 86 29.05 12.42 -20.51
CA THR A 86 29.13 12.55 -21.98
C THR A 86 27.87 13.12 -22.65
N GLY A 87 26.98 13.78 -21.91
CA GLY A 87 25.78 14.41 -22.48
C GLY A 87 24.70 13.43 -22.96
N GLY A 88 24.80 12.14 -22.56
CA GLY A 88 23.73 11.16 -22.73
C GLY A 88 22.57 11.37 -21.73
N PRO A 89 21.47 10.61 -21.87
CA PRO A 89 20.36 10.67 -20.92
C PRO A 89 20.89 10.39 -19.51
N GLY A 90 20.71 11.36 -18.60
CA GLY A 90 21.26 11.28 -17.25
C GLY A 90 20.77 10.05 -16.48
N THR A 91 21.53 9.63 -15.48
CA THR A 91 21.15 8.49 -14.62
C THR A 91 20.03 8.92 -13.69
N ARG A 92 18.92 8.16 -13.66
CA ARG A 92 17.78 8.41 -12.76
C ARG A 92 18.26 8.39 -11.29
N ASN A 93 17.89 9.39 -10.51
CA ASN A 93 18.28 9.49 -9.08
C ASN A 93 17.23 8.97 -8.10
N VAL A 94 16.03 8.68 -8.60
CA VAL A 94 14.94 8.07 -7.85
C VAL A 94 14.56 6.78 -8.56
N ILE A 95 14.60 5.66 -7.85
CA ILE A 95 14.13 4.36 -8.34
C ILE A 95 13.11 3.79 -7.38
N ARG A 96 12.18 2.98 -7.89
CA ARG A 96 11.18 2.30 -7.06
C ARG A 96 11.86 1.37 -6.07
N SER A 97 11.45 1.42 -4.80
CA SER A 97 11.83 0.37 -3.84
C SER A 97 11.16 -0.96 -4.18
N PRO A 98 11.86 -2.10 -4.07
CA PRO A 98 11.21 -3.42 -4.20
C PRO A 98 10.16 -3.68 -3.10
N LEU A 99 10.21 -2.93 -1.99
CA LEU A 99 9.22 -2.98 -0.91
C LEU A 99 8.01 -2.08 -1.16
N SER A 100 8.05 -1.26 -2.20
CA SER A 100 6.89 -0.52 -2.66
C SER A 100 6.08 -1.35 -3.64
N ARG A 101 4.78 -1.07 -3.70
CA ARG A 101 3.89 -1.70 -4.68
C ARG A 101 4.40 -1.58 -6.10
N ASP A 102 3.99 -2.53 -6.94
CA ASP A 102 4.22 -2.46 -8.37
C ASP A 102 3.56 -1.24 -9.00
N LEU A 103 4.11 -0.83 -10.13
CA LEU A 103 3.59 0.28 -10.90
C LEU A 103 2.26 -0.13 -11.53
N GLN A 104 1.26 0.69 -11.28
CA GLN A 104 -0.03 0.65 -11.95
C GLN A 104 0.06 1.53 -13.18
N GLU A 105 0.12 0.92 -14.36
CA GLU A 105 0.39 1.62 -15.62
C GLU A 105 -0.68 2.67 -15.93
N CYS A 106 -1.95 2.41 -15.60
CA CYS A 106 -3.02 3.41 -15.70
C CYS A 106 -2.75 4.63 -14.81
N THR A 107 -2.35 4.41 -13.56
CA THR A 107 -1.99 5.48 -12.61
C THR A 107 -0.82 6.31 -13.13
N VAL A 108 0.21 5.65 -13.69
CA VAL A 108 1.35 6.33 -14.32
C VAL A 108 0.89 7.16 -15.51
N ALA A 109 0.09 6.60 -16.42
CA ALA A 109 -0.43 7.32 -17.59
C ALA A 109 -1.27 8.55 -17.21
N ARG A 110 -2.12 8.43 -16.19
CA ARG A 110 -2.87 9.58 -15.64
C ARG A 110 -1.95 10.67 -15.10
N TYR A 111 -0.88 10.29 -14.40
CA TYR A 111 0.09 11.26 -13.93
C TYR A 111 0.91 11.88 -15.07
N VAL A 112 1.20 11.15 -16.14
CA VAL A 112 1.85 11.72 -17.34
C VAL A 112 1.01 12.86 -17.90
N GLU A 113 -0.29 12.64 -18.10
CA GLU A 113 -1.20 13.68 -18.60
C GLU A 113 -1.29 14.87 -17.63
N ARG A 114 -1.48 14.62 -16.32
CA ARG A 114 -1.52 15.71 -15.33
C ARG A 114 -0.21 16.50 -15.27
N ILE A 115 0.95 15.85 -15.37
CA ILE A 115 2.24 16.56 -15.37
C ILE A 115 2.37 17.46 -16.60
N LYS A 116 1.90 17.02 -17.77
CA LYS A 116 1.92 17.83 -18.99
C LYS A 116 1.02 19.05 -18.88
N GLU A 117 -0.17 18.89 -18.29
CA GLU A 117 -1.19 19.94 -18.20
C GLU A 117 -0.95 20.91 -17.02
N GLU A 118 -0.62 20.37 -15.85
CA GLU A 118 -0.60 21.10 -14.57
C GLU A 118 0.79 21.21 -13.94
N GLY A 119 1.75 20.41 -14.42
CA GLY A 119 3.06 20.24 -13.79
C GLY A 119 3.06 19.29 -12.60
N LEU A 120 4.25 19.09 -12.03
CA LEU A 120 4.44 18.15 -10.92
C LEU A 120 4.29 18.85 -9.56
N SER A 121 3.14 18.71 -8.91
CA SER A 121 2.96 19.16 -7.52
C SER A 121 3.46 18.12 -6.52
N GLN A 122 4.33 18.53 -5.59
CA GLN A 122 4.78 17.70 -4.46
C GLN A 122 3.86 17.83 -3.22
N ILE A 123 3.23 19.00 -3.02
CA ILE A 123 2.42 19.29 -1.81
C ILE A 123 1.17 18.41 -1.74
N VAL A 124 0.50 18.21 -2.88
CA VAL A 124 -0.73 17.40 -2.97
C VAL A 124 -0.41 15.89 -3.08
N ALA A 125 0.87 15.54 -3.16
CA ALA A 125 1.34 14.20 -3.49
C ALA A 125 1.71 13.33 -2.28
N GLY A 126 1.65 13.89 -1.07
CA GLY A 126 2.19 13.27 0.14
C GLY A 126 3.68 13.51 0.28
N GLU A 127 4.20 13.20 1.47
CA GLU A 127 5.63 13.37 1.75
C GLU A 127 6.46 12.39 0.90
N ALA A 128 7.46 12.92 0.19
CA ALA A 128 8.46 12.10 -0.49
C ALA A 128 9.43 11.55 0.56
N ILE A 129 9.22 10.29 0.95
CA ILE A 129 10.08 9.56 1.89
C ILE A 129 10.78 8.41 1.18
N PHE A 130 12.11 8.48 1.12
CA PHE A 130 12.98 7.55 0.44
C PHE A 130 13.96 6.88 1.42
N ARG A 131 14.71 5.89 0.96
CA ARG A 131 15.79 5.23 1.69
C ARG A 131 17.07 5.26 0.87
N TRP A 132 18.21 5.51 1.51
CA TRP A 132 19.51 5.30 0.88
C TRP A 132 19.67 3.84 0.46
N ARG A 133 20.19 3.59 -0.75
CA ARG A 133 20.44 2.22 -1.21
C ARG A 133 21.62 1.58 -0.47
N THR A 134 22.63 2.38 -0.17
CA THR A 134 23.95 1.96 0.30
C THR A 134 24.51 2.95 1.31
N ALA A 135 25.51 2.52 2.09
CA ALA A 135 26.14 3.31 3.15
C ALA A 135 26.91 4.55 2.67
N ASP A 136 27.29 4.56 1.39
CA ASP A 136 27.98 5.67 0.72
C ASP A 136 27.08 6.87 0.43
N LYS A 137 25.77 6.76 0.70
CA LYS A 137 24.77 7.83 0.51
C LYS A 137 24.78 8.41 -0.90
N GLN A 138 24.91 7.54 -1.90
CA GLN A 138 24.87 7.91 -3.31
C GLN A 138 23.49 7.66 -3.93
N PHE A 139 23.21 8.40 -5.00
CA PHE A 139 22.07 8.13 -5.86
C PHE A 139 22.23 6.81 -6.64
N PRO A 140 21.13 6.16 -7.03
CA PRO A 140 19.74 6.53 -6.78
C PRO A 140 19.21 6.19 -5.38
N LEU A 141 18.21 6.95 -4.95
CA LEU A 141 17.40 6.70 -3.76
C LEU A 141 16.29 5.68 -4.04
N LEU A 142 16.00 4.84 -3.04
CA LEU A 142 14.87 3.90 -3.06
C LEU A 142 13.60 4.61 -2.60
N ALA A 143 12.68 4.82 -3.51
CA ALA A 143 11.44 5.51 -3.23
C ALA A 143 10.46 4.64 -2.44
N GLY A 144 10.10 5.08 -1.22
CA GLY A 144 9.04 4.46 -0.42
C GLY A 144 7.66 5.03 -0.77
N GLY A 145 7.59 6.35 -0.93
CA GLY A 145 6.46 7.07 -1.54
C GLY A 145 6.78 7.59 -2.95
N PHE A 146 5.83 8.27 -3.59
CA PHE A 146 6.05 9.00 -4.86
C PHE A 146 6.39 8.13 -6.11
N ASN A 147 6.37 6.81 -6.02
CA ASN A 147 6.80 5.88 -7.09
C ASN A 147 6.15 6.13 -8.47
N HIS A 148 4.81 6.12 -8.54
CA HIS A 148 4.08 6.30 -9.80
C HIS A 148 4.33 7.67 -10.44
N ARG A 149 4.46 8.72 -9.62
CA ARG A 149 4.72 10.09 -10.09
C ARG A 149 6.15 10.27 -10.57
N ALA A 150 7.12 9.65 -9.87
CA ALA A 150 8.50 9.62 -10.31
C ALA A 150 8.61 8.93 -11.68
N GLU A 151 7.99 7.76 -11.84
CA GLU A 151 7.96 7.07 -13.13
C GLU A 151 7.26 7.89 -14.21
N ALA A 152 6.10 8.48 -13.90
CA ALA A 152 5.38 9.35 -14.85
C ALA A 152 6.24 10.53 -15.31
N LEU A 153 6.97 11.19 -14.39
CA LEU A 153 7.86 12.27 -14.78
C LEU A 153 9.02 11.78 -15.66
N TYR A 154 9.61 10.62 -15.38
CA TYR A 154 10.66 10.07 -16.25
C TYR A 154 10.16 9.77 -17.65
N ARG A 155 8.92 9.28 -17.80
CA ARG A 155 8.30 9.09 -19.12
C ARG A 155 8.00 10.42 -19.79
N CYS A 156 7.46 11.40 -19.05
CA CYS A 156 7.28 12.76 -19.55
C CYS A 156 8.60 13.38 -20.02
N ALA A 157 9.70 13.18 -19.31
CA ALA A 157 11.01 13.71 -19.69
C ALA A 157 11.52 13.10 -21.01
N ALA A 158 11.27 11.80 -21.22
CA ALA A 158 11.67 11.09 -22.43
C ALA A 158 10.82 11.50 -23.64
N ASP A 159 9.50 11.57 -23.48
CA ASP A 159 8.56 11.73 -24.60
C ASP A 159 8.16 13.20 -24.84
N PHE A 160 8.20 14.02 -23.78
CA PHE A 160 7.67 15.39 -23.74
C PHE A 160 8.64 16.36 -23.03
N GLY A 161 9.95 16.13 -23.15
CA GLY A 161 10.98 16.93 -22.46
C GLY A 161 10.98 18.43 -22.79
N GLU A 162 10.37 18.84 -23.91
CA GLU A 162 10.22 20.25 -24.28
C GLU A 162 8.99 20.94 -23.68
N ASN A 163 8.06 20.18 -23.09
CA ASN A 163 6.88 20.75 -22.42
C ASN A 163 7.33 21.61 -21.22
N GLU A 164 6.81 22.84 -21.11
CA GLU A 164 7.24 23.82 -20.11
C GLU A 164 7.08 23.30 -18.68
N ASN A 165 5.96 22.64 -18.38
CA ASN A 165 5.68 22.06 -17.07
C ASN A 165 6.65 20.92 -16.73
N VAL A 166 7.01 20.10 -17.73
CA VAL A 166 7.99 19.03 -17.58
C VAL A 166 9.38 19.62 -17.33
N ARG A 167 9.79 20.63 -18.10
CA ARG A 167 11.09 21.33 -17.92
C ARG A 167 11.22 21.99 -16.56
N ASP A 168 10.16 22.66 -16.09
CA ASP A 168 10.13 23.24 -14.74
C ASP A 168 10.31 22.14 -13.68
N ALA A 169 9.54 21.06 -13.77
CA ALA A 169 9.63 19.94 -12.83
C ALA A 169 11.04 19.30 -12.81
N LEU A 170 11.65 19.13 -13.99
CA LEU A 170 13.00 18.60 -14.14
C LEU A 170 14.05 19.51 -13.50
N LYS A 171 13.98 20.82 -13.80
CA LYS A 171 14.89 21.83 -13.26
C LYS A 171 14.76 21.97 -11.75
N ARG A 172 13.53 21.91 -11.22
CA ARG A 172 13.24 22.10 -9.80
C ARG A 172 13.67 20.91 -8.94
N GLY A 173 13.62 19.69 -9.48
CA GLY A 173 13.82 18.47 -8.70
C GLY A 173 12.71 18.23 -7.69
N LEU A 174 12.91 17.24 -6.82
CA LEU A 174 12.13 17.07 -5.60
C LEU A 174 12.75 17.91 -4.49
N ARG A 175 11.92 18.56 -3.66
CA ARG A 175 12.39 19.45 -2.61
C ARG A 175 12.15 18.83 -1.24
N LYS A 176 13.08 19.00 -0.29
CA LYS A 176 12.91 18.54 1.10
C LYS A 176 12.46 17.07 1.21
N VAL A 177 13.09 16.20 0.43
CA VAL A 177 12.85 14.76 0.48
C VAL A 177 13.42 14.23 1.78
N LYS A 178 12.61 13.50 2.54
CA LYS A 178 13.05 12.80 3.75
C LYS A 178 13.72 11.50 3.34
N VAL A 179 14.96 11.29 3.75
CA VAL A 179 15.74 10.11 3.38
C VAL A 179 16.11 9.33 4.63
N LEU A 180 15.62 8.09 4.70
CA LEU A 180 15.94 7.14 5.75
C LEU A 180 17.34 6.55 5.58
N HIS A 181 17.96 6.18 6.70
CA HIS A 181 19.27 5.52 6.72
C HIS A 181 19.27 4.23 5.90
N TRP A 182 20.39 3.91 5.23
CA TRP A 182 20.50 2.72 4.39
C TRP A 182 20.26 1.42 5.17
N GLY A 183 20.66 1.40 6.44
CA GLY A 183 20.49 0.27 7.35
C GLY A 183 19.09 0.14 7.95
N THR A 184 18.15 1.05 7.64
CA THR A 184 16.76 0.92 8.13
C THR A 184 16.19 -0.45 7.74
N PRO A 185 15.78 -1.28 8.72
CA PRO A 185 15.29 -2.63 8.42
C PRO A 185 14.12 -2.62 7.45
N ASP A 186 14.06 -3.64 6.59
CA ASP A 186 13.02 -3.78 5.57
C ASP A 186 11.60 -3.82 6.18
N ALA A 187 11.42 -4.42 7.36
CA ALA A 187 10.15 -4.41 8.09
C ALA A 187 9.69 -2.98 8.45
N ILE A 188 10.62 -2.15 8.91
CA ILE A 188 10.36 -0.74 9.26
C ILE A 188 10.06 0.06 8.00
N PHE A 189 10.88 -0.09 6.95
CA PHE A 189 10.66 0.64 5.71
C PHE A 189 9.34 0.24 5.03
N SER A 190 9.00 -1.05 5.04
CA SER A 190 7.70 -1.54 4.55
C SER A 190 6.54 -0.95 5.34
N LYS A 191 6.69 -0.76 6.66
CA LYS A 191 5.67 -0.07 7.47
C LYS A 191 5.53 1.40 7.08
N VAL A 192 6.63 2.11 6.84
CA VAL A 192 6.60 3.49 6.33
C VAL A 192 5.85 3.58 5.01
N VAL A 193 6.15 2.69 4.05
CA VAL A 193 5.44 2.60 2.76
C VAL A 193 3.94 2.39 2.98
N SER A 194 3.55 1.46 3.86
CA SER A 194 2.14 1.22 4.18
C SER A 194 1.46 2.47 4.77
N LEU A 195 2.09 3.11 5.76
CA LEU A 195 1.55 4.33 6.40
C LEU A 195 1.38 5.46 5.38
N LEU A 196 2.36 5.68 4.49
CA LEU A 196 2.26 6.67 3.42
C LEU A 196 1.06 6.40 2.50
N ASN A 197 0.87 5.15 2.09
CA ASN A 197 -0.27 4.77 1.26
C ASN A 197 -1.61 4.99 1.98
N GLN A 198 -1.67 4.81 3.31
CA GLN A 198 -2.89 5.06 4.08
C GLN A 198 -3.31 6.54 4.11
N PHE A 199 -2.35 7.49 4.15
CA PHE A 199 -2.67 8.93 4.16
C PHE A 199 -3.26 9.44 2.85
N HIS A 200 -3.15 8.68 1.76
CA HIS A 200 -3.62 9.09 0.44
C HIS A 200 -5.12 8.91 0.18
N HIS A 201 -5.94 8.75 1.23
CA HIS A 201 -7.42 8.81 1.20
C HIS A 201 -8.10 8.25 -0.08
N GLY A 202 -7.66 7.08 -0.56
CA GLY A 202 -8.29 6.40 -1.70
C GLY A 202 -7.32 5.90 -2.76
N SER A 203 -6.34 6.69 -3.20
CA SER A 203 -5.39 6.22 -4.24
C SER A 203 -4.37 5.21 -3.73
N GLY A 204 -4.20 5.16 -2.40
CA GLY A 204 -3.26 4.29 -1.74
C GLY A 204 -3.81 2.89 -1.40
N CYS A 205 -5.09 2.61 -1.55
CA CYS A 205 -5.65 1.29 -1.26
C CYS A 205 -6.54 0.79 -2.40
N ASN A 206 -6.12 -0.29 -3.03
CA ASN A 206 -6.89 -1.01 -4.04
C ASN A 206 -7.37 -2.36 -3.49
N HIS A 207 -8.26 -3.02 -4.23
CA HIS A 207 -8.77 -4.35 -3.87
C HIS A 207 -7.67 -5.41 -3.70
N TRP A 208 -6.52 -5.27 -4.35
CA TRP A 208 -5.36 -6.15 -4.16
C TRP A 208 -4.67 -5.94 -2.83
N ASP A 209 -4.63 -4.72 -2.29
CA ASP A 209 -4.11 -4.49 -0.94
C ASP A 209 -4.96 -5.23 0.10
N LEU A 210 -6.28 -5.29 -0.11
CA LEU A 210 -7.20 -6.09 0.72
C LEU A 210 -6.94 -7.59 0.55
N LEU A 211 -6.83 -8.05 -0.70
CA LEU A 211 -6.55 -9.46 -1.01
C LEU A 211 -5.17 -9.89 -0.52
N ALA A 212 -4.15 -9.05 -0.59
CA ALA A 212 -2.80 -9.33 -0.10
C ALA A 212 -2.72 -9.32 1.42
N GLU A 213 -3.55 -8.54 2.12
CA GLU A 213 -3.64 -8.67 3.58
C GLU A 213 -4.29 -9.99 3.99
N ALA A 214 -5.29 -10.45 3.22
CA ALA A 214 -5.80 -11.79 3.39
C ALA A 214 -4.73 -12.83 3.01
N ILE A 215 -4.06 -12.71 1.86
CA ILE A 215 -3.07 -13.65 1.31
C ILE A 215 -1.66 -13.35 1.82
N ALA A 216 -1.14 -14.05 2.84
CA ALA A 216 0.28 -13.92 3.15
C ALA A 216 1.09 -14.56 2.04
N GLU A 217 2.08 -13.77 1.62
CA GLU A 217 3.39 -14.18 1.14
C GLU A 217 3.53 -14.57 -0.33
N PHE A 218 3.32 -13.61 -1.24
CA PHE A 218 3.97 -13.64 -2.56
C PHE A 218 5.43 -13.10 -2.55
N SER A 219 6.03 -12.88 -1.37
CA SER A 219 7.32 -12.20 -1.28
C SER A 219 8.22 -12.76 -0.17
N CYS A 220 8.70 -13.98 -0.38
CA CYS A 220 10.13 -14.24 -0.23
C CYS A 220 10.59 -15.14 -1.38
N ALA A 221 11.15 -14.46 -2.39
CA ALA A 221 11.88 -15.00 -3.52
C ALA A 221 11.05 -15.45 -4.75
N ARG A 222 11.50 -14.95 -5.91
CA ARG A 222 11.48 -15.66 -7.18
C ARG A 222 12.27 -16.97 -7.06
N VAL A 223 11.82 -17.89 -6.22
CA VAL A 223 12.26 -19.27 -6.20
C VAL A 223 11.00 -20.09 -6.44
N HIS A 224 10.98 -20.73 -7.60
CA HIS A 224 10.02 -21.77 -7.96
C HIS A 224 9.98 -22.85 -6.87
N VAL A 225 9.08 -22.72 -5.91
CA VAL A 225 8.61 -23.85 -5.10
C VAL A 225 7.10 -23.81 -5.11
N THR A 226 6.54 -24.82 -5.75
CA THR A 226 5.12 -25.17 -5.74
C THR A 226 4.69 -25.49 -4.30
N GLY A 227 4.20 -24.47 -3.59
CA GLY A 227 3.74 -24.57 -2.20
C GLY A 227 3.17 -23.23 -1.76
N LEU A 228 1.90 -22.99 -2.08
CA LEU A 228 1.23 -21.72 -1.86
C LEU A 228 1.17 -21.37 -0.36
N PRO A 229 1.54 -20.14 0.04
CA PRO A 229 1.51 -19.75 1.44
C PRO A 229 0.08 -19.50 1.92
N ALA A 230 -0.15 -19.85 3.18
CA ALA A 230 -1.44 -19.64 3.84
C ALA A 230 -1.62 -18.15 4.13
N LEU A 231 -2.79 -17.63 3.78
CA LEU A 231 -3.36 -16.32 4.09
C LEU A 231 -2.84 -15.75 5.44
N LYS A 232 -2.23 -14.54 5.53
CA LYS A 232 -1.42 -14.10 6.72
C LYS A 232 -2.20 -14.26 8.00
N LEU A 233 -3.46 -13.86 7.91
CA LEU A 233 -4.40 -13.92 8.99
C LEU A 233 -4.91 -15.35 9.24
N GLU A 234 -5.06 -16.22 8.23
CA GLU A 234 -5.30 -17.65 8.47
C GLU A 234 -4.08 -18.38 9.02
N ALA A 235 -2.86 -18.07 8.59
CA ALA A 235 -1.64 -18.67 9.10
C ALA A 235 -1.49 -18.33 10.59
N ALA A 236 -1.69 -17.06 10.93
CA ALA A 236 -1.75 -16.61 12.31
C ALA A 236 -2.91 -17.28 13.09
N TRP A 237 -4.09 -17.43 12.47
CA TRP A 237 -5.21 -18.13 13.10
C TRP A 237 -4.96 -19.63 13.28
N ARG A 238 -4.28 -20.30 12.33
CA ARG A 238 -3.89 -21.70 12.43
C ARG A 238 -2.87 -21.89 13.54
N ALA A 239 -1.90 -20.98 13.67
CA ALA A 239 -0.97 -20.97 14.79
C ALA A 239 -1.71 -20.81 16.13
N GLU A 240 -2.69 -19.91 16.21
CA GLU A 240 -3.55 -19.74 17.39
C GLU A 240 -4.38 -21.01 17.68
N CYS A 241 -4.91 -21.66 16.65
CA CYS A 241 -5.63 -22.93 16.77
C CYS A 241 -4.73 -24.06 17.29
N CYS A 242 -3.45 -24.09 16.91
CA CYS A 242 -2.49 -25.06 17.43
C CYS A 242 -2.27 -24.90 18.95
N VAL A 243 -2.27 -23.66 19.44
CA VAL A 243 -2.11 -23.35 20.88
C VAL A 243 -3.41 -23.62 21.64
N THR A 244 -4.53 -23.09 21.14
CA THR A 244 -5.85 -23.18 21.80
C THR A 244 -6.53 -24.54 21.62
N ARG A 245 -6.03 -25.38 20.71
CA ARG A 245 -6.62 -26.64 20.25
C ARG A 245 -8.03 -26.48 19.68
N LEU A 246 -8.37 -25.29 19.18
CA LEU A 246 -9.63 -25.03 18.49
C LEU A 246 -9.58 -25.63 17.08
N ASN A 247 -10.72 -26.14 16.62
CA ASN A 247 -10.91 -26.63 15.26
C ASN A 247 -12.36 -26.39 14.82
N THR A 248 -12.67 -26.58 13.54
CA THR A 248 -13.98 -26.30 12.95
C THR A 248 -15.13 -27.14 13.53
N TYR A 249 -14.84 -28.23 14.24
CA TYR A 249 -15.86 -29.04 14.94
C TYR A 249 -16.21 -28.47 16.32
N ASN A 250 -15.42 -27.52 16.83
CA ASN A 250 -15.70 -26.88 18.10
C ASN A 250 -16.81 -25.82 17.94
N PRO A 251 -17.92 -25.87 18.71
CA PRO A 251 -18.99 -24.88 18.63
C PRO A 251 -18.54 -23.44 18.89
N LYS A 252 -17.43 -23.24 19.61
CA LYS A 252 -16.84 -21.92 19.90
C LYS A 252 -15.96 -21.38 18.77
N TYR A 253 -15.61 -22.21 17.78
CA TYR A 253 -14.70 -21.83 16.70
C TYR A 253 -15.14 -20.58 15.94
N PRO A 254 -16.41 -20.41 15.54
CA PRO A 254 -16.84 -19.23 14.80
C PRO A 254 -16.66 -17.93 15.62
N GLN A 255 -17.00 -17.97 16.91
CA GLN A 255 -16.85 -16.81 17.80
C GLN A 255 -15.37 -16.50 18.06
N ALA A 256 -14.57 -17.52 18.39
CA ALA A 256 -13.14 -17.35 18.62
C ALA A 256 -12.41 -16.81 17.38
N TYR A 257 -12.83 -17.23 16.18
CA TYR A 257 -12.31 -16.67 14.94
C TYR A 257 -12.73 -15.20 14.78
N ALA A 258 -13.99 -14.86 15.02
CA ALA A 258 -14.46 -13.47 14.96
C ALA A 258 -13.68 -12.56 15.94
N ASP A 259 -13.48 -13.03 17.17
CA ASP A 259 -12.70 -12.33 18.21
C ASP A 259 -11.24 -12.17 17.79
N PHE A 260 -10.66 -13.20 17.18
CA PHE A 260 -9.31 -13.15 16.62
C PHE A 260 -9.20 -12.08 15.52
N ILE A 261 -10.09 -12.09 14.52
CA ILE A 261 -10.09 -11.07 13.45
C ILE A 261 -10.26 -9.67 14.04
N SER A 262 -11.18 -9.50 14.98
CA SER A 262 -11.40 -8.23 15.67
C SER A 262 -10.14 -7.76 16.43
N SER A 263 -9.49 -8.65 17.17
CA SER A 263 -8.26 -8.31 17.90
C SER A 263 -7.11 -7.93 16.96
N LYS A 264 -6.95 -8.65 15.84
CA LYS A 264 -5.91 -8.39 14.85
C LYS A 264 -6.18 -7.12 14.03
N SER A 265 -7.45 -6.77 13.80
CA SER A 265 -7.82 -5.51 13.15
C SER A 265 -7.35 -4.27 13.92
N SER A 266 -7.14 -4.42 15.23
CA SER A 266 -6.64 -3.38 16.13
C SER A 266 -5.13 -3.47 16.38
N SER A 267 -4.46 -4.48 15.82
CA SER A 267 -3.03 -4.70 16.01
C SER A 267 -2.19 -3.98 14.95
N GLY A 268 -0.97 -3.55 15.32
CA GLY A 268 -0.02 -2.92 14.41
C GLY A 268 0.51 -3.83 13.29
N GLU A 269 0.34 -5.14 13.44
CA GLU A 269 0.79 -6.20 12.51
C GLU A 269 0.00 -6.23 11.18
N PHE A 270 -1.21 -5.68 11.20
CA PHE A 270 -2.16 -5.65 10.11
C PHE A 270 -2.43 -4.19 9.71
N ASN A 271 -2.86 -3.96 8.48
CA ASN A 271 -3.19 -2.63 8.00
C ASN A 271 -4.52 -2.11 8.56
N GLY A 272 -5.27 -2.96 9.28
CA GLY A 272 -6.50 -2.59 9.96
C GLY A 272 -7.67 -2.34 9.01
N TRP A 273 -7.60 -2.87 7.78
CA TRP A 273 -8.69 -2.74 6.80
C TRP A 273 -9.96 -3.46 7.27
N PHE A 274 -9.79 -4.55 8.03
CA PHE A 274 -10.87 -5.42 8.48
C PHE A 274 -11.42 -5.03 9.85
N LYS A 275 -12.03 -3.85 9.96
CA LYS A 275 -12.75 -3.43 11.19
C LYS A 275 -14.07 -4.20 11.40
N GLN A 276 -14.52 -4.95 10.40
CA GLN A 276 -15.75 -5.73 10.41
C GLN A 276 -15.49 -7.12 9.80
N GLN A 277 -16.23 -8.13 10.27
CA GLN A 277 -16.05 -9.53 9.88
C GLN A 277 -16.42 -9.82 8.42
N ASN A 278 -17.49 -9.19 7.90
CA ASN A 278 -18.01 -9.50 6.57
C ASN A 278 -17.05 -9.14 5.41
N PRO A 279 -16.43 -7.95 5.37
CA PRO A 279 -15.43 -7.63 4.34
C PRO A 279 -14.29 -8.64 4.31
N TYR A 280 -13.85 -9.12 5.48
CA TYR A 280 -12.78 -10.10 5.57
C TYR A 280 -13.18 -11.46 5.00
N LEU A 281 -14.33 -12.01 5.37
CA LEU A 281 -14.78 -13.31 4.87
C LEU A 281 -14.97 -13.29 3.34
N ASN A 282 -15.43 -12.18 2.77
CA ASN A 282 -15.55 -12.01 1.33
C ASN A 282 -14.18 -12.01 0.64
N VAL A 283 -13.23 -11.24 1.17
CA VAL A 283 -11.84 -11.21 0.65
C VAL A 283 -11.21 -12.60 0.74
N LEU A 284 -11.36 -13.28 1.88
CA LEU A 284 -10.82 -14.61 2.14
C LEU A 284 -11.37 -15.64 1.15
N SER A 285 -12.69 -15.68 1.00
CA SER A 285 -13.35 -16.60 0.09
C SER A 285 -13.00 -16.30 -1.37
N LEU A 286 -12.91 -15.02 -1.75
CA LEU A 286 -12.45 -14.63 -3.08
C LEU A 286 -11.01 -15.14 -3.31
N ALA A 287 -10.08 -14.85 -2.41
CA ALA A 287 -8.69 -15.29 -2.49
C ALA A 287 -8.56 -16.80 -2.73
N HIS A 288 -9.25 -17.62 -1.93
CA HIS A 288 -9.27 -19.08 -2.11
C HIS A 288 -9.80 -19.52 -3.48
N ASN A 289 -10.85 -18.86 -3.99
CA ASN A 289 -11.37 -19.17 -5.32
C ASN A 289 -10.40 -18.76 -6.44
N LEU A 290 -9.77 -17.59 -6.34
CA LEU A 290 -8.77 -17.14 -7.33
C LEU A 290 -7.57 -18.09 -7.37
N GLN A 291 -7.14 -18.57 -6.21
CA GLN A 291 -6.09 -19.58 -6.07
C GLN A 291 -6.53 -20.92 -6.65
N GLN A 292 -7.72 -21.41 -6.30
CA GLN A 292 -8.28 -22.66 -6.84
C GLN A 292 -8.40 -22.64 -8.37
N LEU A 293 -8.66 -21.48 -8.96
CA LEU A 293 -8.76 -21.31 -10.41
C LEU A 293 -7.43 -20.95 -11.07
N GLU A 294 -6.36 -20.70 -10.30
CA GLU A 294 -5.05 -20.27 -10.81
C GLU A 294 -5.18 -19.01 -11.69
N ILE A 295 -5.95 -18.01 -11.25
CA ILE A 295 -6.20 -16.74 -11.99
C ILE A 295 -5.72 -15.49 -11.25
N TYR A 296 -5.13 -15.65 -10.05
CA TYR A 296 -4.72 -14.52 -9.23
C TYR A 296 -3.72 -13.63 -9.97
N ASP A 297 -2.62 -14.20 -10.46
CA ASP A 297 -1.54 -13.46 -11.13
C ASP A 297 -2.01 -12.83 -12.45
N ASP A 298 -2.80 -13.58 -13.24
CA ASP A 298 -3.37 -13.10 -14.51
C ASP A 298 -4.26 -11.86 -14.29
N LEU A 299 -5.11 -11.93 -13.27
CA LEU A 299 -6.04 -10.86 -12.94
C LEU A 299 -5.33 -9.66 -12.30
N LEU A 300 -4.32 -9.88 -11.45
CA LEU A 300 -3.47 -8.83 -10.87
C LEU A 300 -2.72 -8.06 -11.97
N ALA A 301 -2.04 -8.78 -12.87
CA ALA A 301 -1.31 -8.18 -13.98
C ALA A 301 -2.24 -7.36 -14.89
N TRP A 302 -3.39 -7.93 -15.25
CA TRP A 302 -4.39 -7.21 -16.02
C TRP A 302 -4.91 -5.96 -15.28
N SER A 303 -5.19 -6.08 -13.98
CA SER A 303 -5.75 -5.00 -13.18
C SER A 303 -4.79 -3.82 -13.06
N ASN A 304 -3.50 -4.09 -12.81
CA ASN A 304 -2.45 -3.07 -12.80
C ASN A 304 -2.30 -2.33 -14.14
N ALA A 305 -2.67 -2.98 -15.25
CA ALA A 305 -2.59 -2.43 -16.59
C ALA A 305 -3.86 -1.68 -17.05
N HIS A 306 -5.03 -1.93 -16.44
CA HIS A 306 -6.32 -1.44 -16.99
C HIS A 306 -7.24 -0.75 -15.98
N VAL A 307 -7.03 -0.91 -14.67
CA VAL A 307 -7.92 -0.31 -13.65
C VAL A 307 -7.42 1.08 -13.25
N ASP A 308 -8.31 2.06 -13.32
CA ASP A 308 -8.04 3.42 -12.85
C ASP A 308 -8.31 3.53 -11.34
N TYR A 309 -7.29 3.25 -10.53
CA TYR A 309 -7.39 3.37 -9.07
C TYR A 309 -7.43 4.81 -8.57
N LEU A 310 -7.27 5.80 -9.46
CA LEU A 310 -7.41 7.22 -9.13
C LEU A 310 -8.85 7.73 -9.36
N ASP A 311 -9.74 6.90 -9.91
CA ASP A 311 -11.14 7.24 -10.06
C ASP A 311 -11.77 7.49 -8.67
N PRO A 312 -12.31 8.69 -8.39
CA PRO A 312 -12.93 9.00 -7.09
C PRO A 312 -14.16 8.12 -6.78
N THR A 313 -14.73 7.45 -7.78
CA THR A 313 -15.83 6.49 -7.62
C THR A 313 -15.34 5.08 -7.31
N TYR A 314 -14.04 4.81 -7.45
CA TYR A 314 -13.47 3.50 -7.15
C TYR A 314 -13.52 3.22 -5.64
N ASN A 315 -14.07 2.06 -5.29
CA ASN A 315 -14.13 1.59 -3.91
C ASN A 315 -13.60 0.15 -3.83
N ALA A 316 -12.45 -0.04 -3.19
CA ALA A 316 -11.79 -1.33 -3.06
C ALA A 316 -12.67 -2.40 -2.39
N GLN A 317 -13.40 -2.04 -1.32
CA GLN A 317 -14.25 -2.99 -0.59
C GLN A 317 -15.47 -3.41 -1.43
N GLN A 318 -16.11 -2.45 -2.11
CA GLN A 318 -17.21 -2.73 -3.02
C GLN A 318 -16.77 -3.61 -4.18
N CYS A 319 -15.61 -3.30 -4.77
CA CYS A 319 -15.00 -4.10 -5.84
C CYS A 319 -14.78 -5.56 -5.38
N VAL A 320 -14.16 -5.77 -4.22
CA VAL A 320 -14.01 -7.14 -3.67
C VAL A 320 -15.35 -7.81 -3.41
N GLY A 321 -16.32 -7.10 -2.84
CA GLY A 321 -17.66 -7.64 -2.58
C GLY A 321 -18.34 -8.14 -3.86
N GLN A 322 -18.27 -7.35 -4.94
CA GLN A 322 -18.82 -7.70 -6.25
C GLN A 322 -18.05 -8.88 -6.88
N MET A 323 -16.72 -8.84 -6.85
CA MET A 323 -15.86 -9.92 -7.33
C MET A 323 -16.14 -11.25 -6.62
N HIS A 324 -16.29 -11.21 -5.29
CA HIS A 324 -16.63 -12.36 -4.48
C HIS A 324 -18.00 -12.94 -4.87
N ALA A 325 -19.04 -12.10 -4.91
CA ALA A 325 -20.40 -12.53 -5.26
C ALA A 325 -20.45 -13.16 -6.65
N LEU A 326 -19.79 -12.54 -7.63
CA LEU A 326 -19.69 -13.03 -9.00
C LEU A 326 -18.98 -14.38 -9.09
N THR A 327 -17.86 -14.51 -8.39
CA THR A 327 -17.10 -15.76 -8.33
C THR A 327 -17.93 -16.89 -7.71
N VAL A 328 -18.56 -16.65 -6.56
CA VAL A 328 -19.41 -17.66 -5.89
C VAL A 328 -20.57 -18.09 -6.79
N MET A 329 -21.24 -17.13 -7.44
CA MET A 329 -22.35 -17.43 -8.34
C MET A 329 -21.92 -18.27 -9.54
N LEU A 330 -20.81 -17.92 -10.21
CA LEU A 330 -20.27 -18.70 -11.33
C LEU A 330 -19.79 -20.08 -10.88
N MET A 331 -19.04 -20.16 -9.79
CA MET A 331 -18.58 -21.42 -9.21
C MET A 331 -19.76 -22.33 -8.79
N GLY A 332 -20.81 -21.77 -8.20
CA GLY A 332 -21.98 -22.52 -7.74
C GLY A 332 -22.87 -23.00 -8.88
N SER A 333 -23.05 -22.17 -9.92
CA SER A 333 -23.94 -22.48 -11.04
C SER A 333 -23.27 -23.27 -12.16
N GLN A 334 -21.98 -23.06 -12.45
CA GLN A 334 -21.34 -23.59 -13.66
C GLN A 334 -20.40 -24.77 -13.40
N LYS A 335 -19.83 -24.92 -12.18
CA LYS A 335 -18.79 -25.94 -11.90
C LYS A 335 -19.17 -27.38 -12.24
N LYS A 336 -20.47 -27.71 -12.28
CA LYS A 336 -20.97 -29.05 -12.64
C LYS A 336 -21.18 -29.24 -14.15
N PHE A 337 -21.26 -28.17 -14.92
CA PHE A 337 -21.67 -28.19 -16.33
C PHE A 337 -20.55 -27.82 -17.30
N VAL A 338 -19.50 -27.13 -16.84
CA VAL A 338 -18.38 -26.71 -17.68
C VAL A 338 -17.06 -27.25 -17.15
N GLU A 339 -16.12 -27.52 -18.06
CA GLU A 339 -14.77 -27.93 -17.68
C GLU A 339 -14.03 -26.82 -16.95
N ARG A 340 -13.08 -27.20 -16.07
CA ARG A 340 -12.30 -26.24 -15.27
C ARG A 340 -11.61 -25.14 -16.10
N PRO A 341 -11.00 -25.40 -17.27
CA PRO A 341 -10.41 -24.34 -18.10
C PRO A 341 -11.43 -23.32 -18.60
N VAL A 342 -12.64 -23.76 -18.96
CA VAL A 342 -13.72 -22.87 -19.40
C VAL A 342 -14.23 -22.04 -18.22
N LEU A 343 -14.44 -22.66 -17.05
CA LEU A 343 -14.83 -21.96 -15.82
C LEU A 343 -13.78 -20.89 -15.42
N LYS A 344 -12.50 -21.24 -15.50
CA LYS A 344 -11.37 -20.34 -15.25
C LYS A 344 -11.50 -19.07 -16.10
N MET A 345 -11.68 -19.23 -17.42
CA MET A 345 -11.82 -18.12 -18.36
C MET A 345 -13.07 -17.28 -18.09
N MET A 346 -14.22 -17.94 -17.85
CA MET A 346 -15.47 -17.24 -17.53
C MET A 346 -15.33 -16.37 -16.28
N VAL A 347 -14.76 -16.92 -15.20
CA VAL A 347 -14.54 -16.17 -13.96
C VAL A 347 -13.55 -15.03 -14.18
N LEU A 348 -12.43 -15.28 -14.88
CA LEU A 348 -11.43 -14.24 -15.17
C LEU A 348 -12.05 -13.05 -15.89
N GLU A 349 -12.76 -13.26 -17.01
CA GLU A 349 -13.36 -12.17 -17.78
C GLU A 349 -14.46 -11.43 -17.01
N ALA A 350 -15.26 -12.16 -16.23
CA ALA A 350 -16.27 -11.55 -15.39
C ALA A 350 -15.65 -10.64 -14.31
N LEU A 351 -14.53 -11.06 -13.72
CA LEU A 351 -13.79 -10.26 -12.73
C LEU A 351 -13.09 -9.06 -13.34
N LYS A 352 -12.55 -9.18 -14.56
CA LYS A 352 -12.01 -8.04 -15.31
C LYS A 352 -13.07 -6.97 -15.50
N ALA A 353 -14.25 -7.35 -16.00
CA ALA A 353 -15.34 -6.41 -16.18
C ALA A 353 -15.84 -5.79 -14.86
N CYS A 354 -15.81 -6.55 -13.76
CA CYS A 354 -16.12 -6.06 -12.42
C CYS A 354 -15.10 -5.04 -11.90
N ALA A 355 -13.83 -5.18 -12.25
CA ALA A 355 -12.76 -4.29 -11.80
C ALA A 355 -12.58 -3.06 -12.71
N SER A 356 -12.85 -3.18 -14.02
CA SER A 356 -12.83 -2.06 -14.98
C SER A 356 -14.00 -1.10 -14.82
N ASN A 357 -15.17 -1.62 -14.49
CA ASN A 357 -16.34 -0.80 -14.26
C ASN A 357 -16.50 -0.64 -12.76
N SER A 358 -16.35 0.59 -12.25
CA SER A 358 -17.03 1.04 -11.04
C SER A 358 -18.54 0.99 -11.31
N VAL A 359 -19.08 -0.23 -11.45
CA VAL A 359 -20.47 -0.53 -11.72
C VAL A 359 -21.26 0.08 -10.57
N SER A 360 -21.84 1.23 -10.83
CA SER A 360 -22.58 2.00 -9.83
C SER A 360 -23.87 1.33 -9.41
N SER A 361 -24.33 0.28 -10.14
CA SER A 361 -25.50 -0.51 -9.76
C SER A 361 -25.37 -2.01 -10.08
N ILE A 362 -25.80 -2.84 -9.12
CA ILE A 362 -25.92 -4.31 -9.23
C ILE A 362 -26.63 -4.74 -10.54
N SER A 363 -27.55 -3.93 -11.05
CA SER A 363 -28.29 -4.14 -12.30
C SER A 363 -27.39 -4.28 -13.53
N GLN A 364 -26.30 -3.51 -13.62
CA GLN A 364 -25.33 -3.62 -14.72
C GLN A 364 -24.45 -4.86 -14.57
N SER A 365 -24.09 -5.23 -13.34
CA SER A 365 -23.41 -6.50 -13.06
C SER A 365 -24.29 -7.68 -13.48
N ILE A 366 -25.60 -7.64 -13.19
CA ILE A 366 -26.55 -8.67 -13.64
C ILE A 366 -26.63 -8.72 -15.17
N GLY A 367 -26.69 -7.58 -15.86
CA GLY A 367 -26.67 -7.55 -17.33
C GLY A 367 -25.41 -8.18 -17.93
N LEU A 368 -24.25 -7.90 -17.34
CA LEU A 368 -22.99 -8.50 -17.76
C LEU A 368 -22.95 -10.01 -17.46
N ILE A 369 -23.43 -10.42 -16.30
CA ILE A 369 -23.58 -11.83 -15.91
C ILE A 369 -24.48 -12.57 -16.89
N VAL A 370 -25.66 -12.03 -17.20
CA VAL A 370 -26.59 -12.63 -18.15
C VAL A 370 -25.92 -12.74 -19.51
N THR A 371 -25.22 -11.70 -19.96
CA THR A 371 -24.51 -11.73 -21.25
C THR A 371 -23.40 -12.79 -21.26
N CYS A 372 -22.55 -12.87 -20.22
CA CYS A 372 -21.49 -13.87 -20.11
C CYS A 372 -22.06 -15.29 -20.00
N THR A 373 -23.14 -15.47 -19.24
CA THR A 373 -23.79 -16.78 -19.06
C THR A 373 -24.49 -17.22 -20.34
N CYS A 374 -25.16 -16.30 -21.05
CA CYS A 374 -25.76 -16.56 -22.35
C CYS A 374 -24.70 -16.88 -23.41
N ALA A 375 -23.57 -16.16 -23.44
CA ALA A 375 -22.46 -16.44 -24.35
C ALA A 375 -21.81 -17.80 -24.06
N ALA A 376 -21.59 -18.13 -22.79
CA ALA A 376 -21.08 -19.44 -22.39
C ALA A 376 -22.06 -20.57 -22.72
N LEU A 377 -23.35 -20.38 -22.46
CA LEU A 377 -24.40 -21.33 -22.85
C LEU A 377 -24.45 -21.50 -24.37
N PHE A 378 -24.30 -20.42 -25.14
CA PHE A 378 -24.29 -20.47 -26.60
C PHE A 378 -23.09 -21.27 -27.11
N HIS A 379 -21.90 -21.08 -26.54
CA HIS A 379 -20.72 -21.87 -26.86
C HIS A 379 -20.87 -23.36 -26.48
N CYS A 380 -21.45 -23.65 -25.31
CA CYS A 380 -21.71 -25.04 -24.89
C CYS A 380 -22.74 -25.73 -25.79
N VAL A 381 -23.83 -25.04 -26.15
CA VAL A 381 -24.86 -25.57 -27.06
C VAL A 381 -24.28 -25.77 -28.46
N HIS A 382 -23.46 -24.85 -28.95
CA HIS A 382 -22.81 -25.00 -30.24
C HIS A 382 -21.86 -26.21 -30.27
N ALA A 383 -21.06 -26.40 -29.21
CA ALA A 383 -20.15 -27.55 -29.10
C ALA A 383 -20.87 -28.91 -28.94
N LEU A 384 -22.13 -28.93 -28.50
CA LEU A 384 -22.96 -30.14 -28.44
C LEU A 384 -23.67 -30.46 -29.77
N LEU A 385 -23.81 -29.46 -30.63
CA LEU A 385 -24.47 -29.59 -31.94
C LEU A 385 -23.49 -29.83 -33.10
N CYS A 386 -22.19 -29.66 -32.86
CA CYS A 386 -21.10 -30.01 -33.77
C CYS A 386 -20.41 -31.28 -33.26
#